data_AF-A0A5R8LPR0-F1
#
_entry.id   AF-A0A5R8LPR0-F1
#
_cell.length_a   1.000
_cell.length_b   1.000
_cell.length_c   1.000
_cell.angle_alpha   90.00
_cell.angle_beta   90.00
_cell.angle_gamma   90.00
#
_symmetry.space_group_name_H-M   'P 1'
#
loop_
_entity.id
_entity.type
_entity.pdbx_description
1 polymer ?
#
loop_
_entity_poly.entity_id
_entity_poly.type
_entity_poly.pdbx_seq_one_letter_code
_entity_poly.pdbx_strand_id
1 'polypeptide(L)'
;MNHDTFKEYVMSHCHAVRDFRRRAVVYQRLKHATGKRDPVMEEKAIETMVERFVCSAYCNLKRYIKEEDQDSRQAWITFIQQQDVLASLEVSASQIVLHDE
;
A
#
# COMPACT_ATOMS: atom_id res chain seq x y z
N MET A 1 0.50 -9.77 -13.54
CA MET A 1 -0.20 -9.77 -12.25
C MET A 1 -1.14 -8.57 -12.17
N ASN A 2 -2.42 -8.81 -11.83
CA ASN A 2 -3.38 -7.74 -11.56
C ASN A 2 -3.16 -7.11 -10.17
N HIS A 3 -3.83 -5.99 -9.91
CA HIS A 3 -3.71 -5.23 -8.68
C HIS A 3 -4.03 -6.05 -7.42
N ASP A 4 -5.13 -6.82 -7.43
CA ASP A 4 -5.59 -7.56 -6.25
C ASP A 4 -4.62 -8.69 -5.89
N THR A 5 -4.11 -9.42 -6.89
CA THR A 5 -3.10 -10.45 -6.68
C THR A 5 -1.81 -9.84 -6.12
N PHE A 6 -1.44 -8.64 -6.57
CA PHE A 6 -0.28 -7.92 -6.04
C PHE A 6 -0.51 -7.50 -4.58
N LYS A 7 -1.69 -6.98 -4.25
CA LYS A 7 -2.07 -6.62 -2.87
C LYS A 7 -1.98 -7.82 -1.94
N GLU A 8 -2.55 -8.96 -2.33
CA GLU A 8 -2.48 -10.21 -1.57
C GLU A 8 -1.03 -10.70 -1.41
N TYR A 9 -0.24 -10.61 -2.48
CA TYR A 9 1.18 -10.97 -2.44
C TYR A 9 1.94 -10.11 -1.43
N VAL A 10 1.86 -8.79 -1.50
CA VAL A 10 2.54 -7.88 -0.58
C VAL A 10 2.10 -8.13 0.86
N MET A 11 0.79 -8.27 1.12
CA MET A 11 0.26 -8.53 2.46
C MET A 11 0.73 -9.86 3.07
N SER A 12 1.04 -10.85 2.23
CA SER A 12 1.51 -12.17 2.67
C SER A 12 3.01 -12.25 2.85
N HIS A 13 3.79 -11.35 2.23
CA HIS A 13 5.25 -11.44 2.17
C HIS A 13 5.99 -10.27 2.84
N CYS A 14 5.31 -9.18 3.21
CA CYS A 14 5.89 -8.14 4.05
C CYS A 14 4.83 -7.42 4.89
N HIS A 15 5.29 -6.53 5.77
CA HIS A 15 4.43 -5.85 6.73
C HIS A 15 3.98 -4.46 6.28
N ALA A 16 4.45 -3.98 5.13
CA ALA A 16 4.24 -2.61 4.66
C ALA A 16 2.77 -2.17 4.71
N VAL A 17 1.84 -2.99 4.17
CA VAL A 17 0.40 -2.67 4.15
C VAL A 17 -0.19 -2.63 5.55
N ARG A 18 0.17 -3.60 6.40
CA ARG A 18 -0.30 -3.68 7.78
C ARG A 18 0.19 -2.48 8.61
N ASP A 19 1.46 -2.13 8.46
CA ASP A 19 2.08 -1.07 9.24
C ASP A 19 1.62 0.30 8.76
N PHE A 20 1.46 0.50 7.45
CA PHE A 20 0.81 1.68 6.89
C PHE A 20 -0.63 1.83 7.40
N ARG A 21 -1.42 0.75 7.40
CA ARG A 21 -2.80 0.77 7.95
C ARG A 21 -2.82 1.19 9.42
N ARG A 22 -1.90 0.67 10.26
CA ARG A 22 -1.79 1.09 11.67
C ARG A 22 -1.52 2.59 11.80
N ARG A 23 -0.64 3.14 10.96
CA ARG A 23 -0.35 4.59 10.93
C ARG A 23 -1.54 5.40 10.44
N ALA A 24 -2.27 4.92 9.43
CA ALA A 24 -3.50 5.53 8.94
C ALA A 24 -4.59 5.61 10.02
N VAL A 25 -4.76 4.54 10.82
CA VAL A 25 -5.67 4.55 11.99
C VAL A 25 -5.29 5.65 12.98
N VAL A 26 -4.01 5.73 13.36
CA VAL A 26 -3.54 6.76 14.30
C VAL A 26 -3.79 8.15 13.74
N TYR A 27 -3.48 8.37 12.48
CA TYR A 27 -3.70 9.65 11.80
C TYR A 27 -5.18 10.06 11.76
N GLN A 28 -6.09 9.17 11.34
CA GLN A 28 -7.54 9.47 11.30
C GLN A 28 -8.09 9.78 12.70
N ARG A 29 -7.62 9.07 13.72
CA ARG A 29 -8.00 9.33 15.12
C ARG A 29 -7.55 10.70 15.61
N LEU A 30 -6.33 11.12 15.24
CA LEU A 30 -5.79 12.45 15.59
C LEU A 30 -6.53 13.56 14.85
N LYS A 31 -6.78 13.39 13.55
CA LYS A 31 -7.54 14.32 12.71
C LYS A 31 -8.93 14.64 13.30
N HIS A 32 -9.61 13.62 13.82
CA HIS A 32 -10.96 13.75 14.38
C HIS A 32 -10.96 13.79 15.92
N ALA A 33 -9.86 14.19 16.58
CA ALA A 33 -9.78 14.22 18.04
C ALA A 33 -10.73 15.23 18.70
N THR A 34 -11.14 16.28 17.98
CA THR A 34 -11.96 17.39 18.50
C THR A 34 -13.38 17.41 17.93
N GLY A 35 -13.75 16.44 17.08
CA GLY A 35 -15.03 16.41 16.35
C GLY A 35 -15.82 15.12 16.57
N LYS A 36 -17.04 15.08 16.02
CA LYS A 36 -17.89 13.88 16.06
C LYS A 36 -17.27 12.81 15.15
N ARG A 37 -16.99 11.63 15.72
CA ARG A 37 -16.36 10.50 15.04
C ARG A 37 -17.43 9.57 14.48
N ASP A 38 -17.49 9.44 13.16
CA ASP A 38 -18.29 8.42 12.48
C ASP A 38 -17.37 7.22 12.18
N PRO A 39 -17.53 6.08 12.88
CA PRO A 39 -16.66 4.92 12.68
C PRO A 39 -16.67 4.38 11.25
N VAL A 40 -17.79 4.52 10.53
CA VAL A 40 -17.93 4.03 9.15
C VAL A 40 -17.15 4.93 8.20
N MET A 41 -17.21 6.25 8.39
CA MET A 41 -16.39 7.17 7.59
C MET A 41 -14.91 7.05 7.91
N GLU A 42 -14.55 6.83 9.18
CA GLU A 42 -13.16 6.61 9.61
C GLU A 42 -12.57 5.37 8.93
N GLU A 43 -13.28 4.24 8.98
CA GLU A 43 -12.84 3.00 8.33
C GLU A 43 -12.71 3.18 6.82
N LYS A 44 -13.70 3.80 6.17
CA LYS A 44 -13.64 4.07 4.72
C LYS A 44 -12.45 4.97 4.35
N ALA A 45 -12.11 5.94 5.18
CA ALA A 45 -10.95 6.80 4.97
C ALA A 45 -9.63 6.01 5.11
N ILE A 46 -9.53 5.15 6.13
CA ILE A 46 -8.38 4.25 6.33
C ILE A 46 -8.21 3.32 5.12
N GLU A 47 -9.29 2.68 4.67
CA GLU A 47 -9.27 1.81 3.50
C GLU A 47 -8.83 2.57 2.24
N THR A 48 -9.33 3.79 2.04
CA THR A 48 -8.93 4.63 0.91
C THR A 48 -7.44 4.97 0.95
N MET A 49 -6.89 5.28 2.13
CA MET A 49 -5.46 5.56 2.28
C MET A 49 -4.63 4.31 1.96
N VAL A 50 -5.01 3.15 2.51
CA VAL A 50 -4.32 1.87 2.25
C VAL A 50 -4.40 1.51 0.76
N GLU A 51 -5.54 1.69 0.13
CA GLU A 51 -5.74 1.41 -1.29
C GLU A 51 -4.87 2.32 -2.16
N ARG A 52 -4.80 3.62 -1.84
CA ARG A 52 -3.90 4.56 -2.54
C ARG A 52 -2.43 4.15 -2.40
N PHE A 53 -2.01 3.70 -1.22
CA PHE A 53 -0.65 3.21 -0.99
C PHE A 53 -0.32 2.01 -1.88
N VAL A 54 -1.18 0.98 -1.88
CA VAL A 54 -0.97 -0.23 -2.69
C VAL A 54 -1.05 0.08 -4.18
N CYS A 55 -2.03 0.87 -4.61
CA CYS A 55 -2.22 1.24 -6.00
C CYS A 55 -1.03 2.08 -6.53
N SER A 56 -0.48 2.98 -5.72
CA SER A 56 0.73 3.73 -6.08
C SER A 56 1.93 2.81 -6.29
N ALA A 57 2.16 1.88 -5.36
CA ALA A 57 3.22 0.87 -5.49
C ALA A 57 3.02 0.02 -6.75
N TYR A 58 1.81 -0.52 -6.96
CA TYR A 58 1.47 -1.32 -8.13
C TYR A 58 1.71 -0.56 -9.45
N CYS A 59 1.18 0.66 -9.56
CA CYS A 59 1.32 1.49 -10.75
C CYS A 59 2.77 1.85 -11.04
N ASN A 60 3.56 2.13 -9.99
CA ASN A 60 4.97 2.44 -10.16
C ASN A 60 5.77 1.22 -10.63
N LEU A 61 5.57 0.05 -10.02
CA LEU A 61 6.26 -1.20 -10.40
C LEU A 61 5.89 -1.64 -11.81
N LYS A 62 4.59 -1.56 -12.16
CA LYS A 62 4.07 -1.94 -13.48
C LYS A 62 4.79 -1.23 -14.62
N ARG A 63 5.25 0.03 -14.42
CA ARG A 63 5.99 0.80 -15.42
C ARG A 63 7.39 0.25 -15.73
N TYR A 64 7.96 -0.55 -14.83
CA TYR A 64 9.29 -1.14 -15.00
C TYR A 64 9.25 -2.59 -15.49
N ILE A 65 8.06 -3.19 -15.51
CA ILE A 65 7.83 -4.53 -16.05
C ILE A 65 7.40 -4.37 -17.50
N LYS A 66 8.06 -5.11 -18.40
CA LYS A 66 7.75 -5.09 -19.83
C LYS A 66 6.29 -5.41 -20.08
N GLU A 67 5.68 -4.75 -21.06
CA GLU A 67 4.25 -4.85 -21.32
C GLU A 67 3.80 -6.29 -21.57
N GLU A 68 4.58 -7.06 -22.34
CA GLU A 68 4.34 -8.48 -22.61
C GLU A 68 4.40 -9.36 -21.34
N ASP A 69 5.10 -8.90 -20.31
CA ASP A 69 5.29 -9.61 -19.03
C ASP A 69 4.31 -9.14 -17.95
N GLN A 70 3.53 -8.08 -18.20
CA GLN A 70 2.70 -7.45 -17.17
C GLN A 70 1.60 -8.37 -16.64
N ASP A 71 1.15 -9.37 -17.40
CA ASP A 71 0.18 -10.36 -16.93
C ASP A 71 0.84 -11.59 -16.29
N SER A 72 2.13 -11.82 -16.52
CA SER A 72 2.87 -12.95 -15.95
C SER A 72 3.11 -12.79 -14.45
N ARG A 73 2.52 -13.69 -13.64
CA ARG A 73 2.78 -13.72 -12.19
C ARG A 73 4.26 -13.96 -11.87
N GLN A 74 4.92 -14.83 -12.64
CA GLN A 74 6.33 -15.16 -12.41
C GLN A 74 7.25 -13.98 -12.72
N ALA A 75 7.02 -13.24 -13.80
CA ALA A 75 7.83 -12.08 -14.14
C ALA A 75 7.79 -11.01 -13.05
N TRP A 76 6.61 -10.75 -12.50
CA TRP A 76 6.45 -9.86 -11.36
C TRP A 76 7.17 -10.34 -10.11
N ILE A 77 7.05 -11.62 -9.75
CA ILE A 77 7.74 -12.17 -8.56
C ILE A 77 9.26 -12.04 -8.73
N THR A 78 9.77 -12.41 -9.90
CA THR A 78 11.20 -12.27 -10.23
C THR A 78 11.64 -10.82 -10.10
N PHE A 79 10.88 -9.86 -10.63
CA PHE A 79 11.20 -8.44 -10.51
C PHE A 79 11.20 -7.95 -9.06
N ILE A 80 10.16 -8.33 -8.28
CA ILE A 80 10.03 -7.98 -6.87
C ILE A 80 11.24 -8.47 -6.06
N GLN A 81 11.71 -9.68 -6.32
CA GLN A 81 12.87 -10.28 -5.67
C GLN A 81 14.17 -9.61 -6.11
N GLN A 82 14.36 -9.38 -7.40
CA GLN A 82 15.60 -8.79 -7.94
C GLN A 82 15.83 -7.34 -7.51
N GLN A 83 14.74 -6.60 -7.25
CA GLN A 83 14.80 -5.18 -6.91
C GLN A 83 14.53 -4.90 -5.41
N ASP A 84 14.49 -5.95 -4.57
CA ASP A 84 14.20 -5.83 -3.13
C ASP A 84 12.96 -4.95 -2.82
N VAL A 85 11.92 -5.12 -3.64
CA VAL A 85 10.73 -4.25 -3.60
C VAL A 85 10.03 -4.33 -2.25
N LEU A 86 9.96 -5.52 -1.64
CA LEU A 86 9.28 -5.70 -0.36
C LEU A 86 9.96 -4.92 0.77
N ALA A 87 11.28 -4.93 0.83
CA ALA A 87 12.04 -4.15 1.81
C ALA A 87 11.86 -2.64 1.57
N SER A 88 11.91 -2.22 0.30
CA SER A 88 11.66 -0.83 -0.08
C SER A 88 10.25 -0.37 0.31
N LEU A 89 9.24 -1.25 0.18
CA LEU A 89 7.88 -0.96 0.60
C LEU A 89 7.74 -0.85 2.12
N GLU A 90 8.45 -1.68 2.91
CA GLU A 90 8.45 -1.57 4.37
C GLU A 90 9.06 -0.23 4.82
N VAL A 91 10.19 0.16 4.22
CA VAL A 91 10.81 1.47 4.49
C VAL A 91 9.86 2.61 4.11
N SER A 92 9.28 2.58 2.91
CA SER A 92 8.33 3.59 2.44
C SER A 92 7.10 3.69 3.36
N ALA A 93 6.51 2.55 3.74
CA ALA A 93 5.37 2.50 4.65
C ALA A 93 5.68 3.12 6.03
N SER A 94 6.93 3.10 6.49
CA SER A 94 7.36 3.75 7.73
C SER A 94 7.62 5.25 7.57
N GLN A 95 8.02 5.69 6.38
CA GLN A 95 8.47 7.06 6.10
C GLN A 95 7.38 7.98 5.54
N ILE A 96 6.33 7.44 4.92
CA ILE A 96 5.23 8.26 4.36
C ILE A 96 4.68 9.16 5.46
N VAL A 97 4.75 10.47 5.30
CA VAL A 97 4.15 11.40 6.25
C VAL A 97 2.69 11.61 5.89
N LEU A 98 1.81 11.39 6.87
CA LEU A 98 0.37 11.55 6.70
C LEU A 98 0.01 12.99 7.06
N HIS A 99 -0.40 13.77 6.05
CA HIS A 99 -0.81 15.16 6.19
C HIS A 99 -2.29 15.32 5.82
N ASP A 100 -2.97 16.27 6.46
CA ASP A 100 -4.21 16.83 5.92
C ASP A 100 -3.85 17.66 4.68
N GLU A 101 -4.27 17.20 3.50
CA GLU A 101 -4.28 18.03 2.28
C GLU A 101 -5.21 19.24 2.44
#